data_AF-A0A5J4QGZ8-F1
#
_entry.id   AF-A0A5J4QGZ8-F1
#
_cell.length_a   1.000
_cell.length_b   1.000
_cell.length_c   1.000
_cell.angle_alpha   90.00
_cell.angle_beta   90.00
_cell.angle_gamma   90.00
#
_symmetry.space_group_name_H-M   'P 1'
#
loop_
_entity.id
_entity.type
_entity.pdbx_description
1 polymer ?
#
loop_
_entity_poly.entity_id
_entity_poly.type
_entity_poly.pdbx_seq_one_letter_code
_entity_poly.pdbx_strand_id
1 'polypeptide(L)' 'MIKKIGVFCSASDSIDAIYFEKARQLGEWMGQENKVLVYGGTALGLMEQIAGAVKENG' A
#
# COMPACT_ATOMS: atom_id res chain seq x y z
N MET A 1 -8.81 4.94 18.47
CA MET A 1 -7.60 4.70 17.65
C MET A 1 -7.97 3.91 16.41
N ILE A 2 -7.55 4.37 15.22
CA ILE A 2 -7.73 3.63 13.96
C ILE A 2 -6.69 2.51 13.90
N LYS A 3 -7.16 1.28 13.65
CA LYS A 3 -6.31 0.08 13.56
C LYS A 3 -6.27 -0.56 12.17
N LYS A 4 -7.32 -0.38 11.36
CA LYS A 4 -7.46 -0.98 10.03
C LYS A 4 -7.76 0.12 9.03
N ILE A 5 -7.08 0.10 7.89
CA ILE A 5 -7.24 1.10 6.83
C ILE A 5 -7.56 0.35 5.53
N GLY A 6 -8.71 0.68 4.94
CA GLY A 6 -9.09 0.23 3.61
C GLY A 6 -8.46 1.12 2.54
N VAL A 7 -7.72 0.53 1.60
CA VAL A 7 -7.09 1.27 0.50
C VAL A 7 -7.61 0.78 -0.84
N PHE A 8 -8.18 1.70 -1.62
CA PHE A 8 -8.59 1.50 -3.00
C PHE A 8 -7.60 2.22 -3.91
N CYS A 9 -6.93 1.46 -4.79
CA CYS A 9 -5.93 1.99 -5.70
C CYS A 9 -5.89 1.18 -7.01
N SER A 10 -5.17 1.68 -8.01
CA SER A 10 -5.08 1.08 -9.34
C SER A 10 -4.39 -0.29 -9.32
N ALA A 11 -4.92 -1.26 -10.08
CA ALA A 11 -4.28 -2.53 -10.40
C ALA A 11 -3.37 -2.45 -11.65
N SER A 12 -3.27 -1.28 -12.29
CA SER A 12 -2.50 -1.08 -13.51
C SER A 12 -1.10 -0.55 -13.21
N ASP A 13 -0.11 -1.09 -13.93
CA ASP A 13 1.26 -0.57 -13.95
C ASP A 13 1.45 0.61 -14.91
N SER A 14 0.45 0.89 -15.75
CA SER A 14 0.47 2.01 -16.69
C SER A 14 -0.07 3.27 -16.01
N ILE A 15 0.65 3.73 -14.98
CA ILE A 15 0.41 4.99 -14.26
C ILE A 15 1.75 5.64 -13.93
N ASP A 16 1.75 6.93 -13.63
CA ASP A 16 2.97 7.68 -13.34
C ASP A 16 3.72 7.10 -12.11
N ALA A 17 5.05 7.03 -12.19
CA ALA A 17 5.92 6.50 -11.15
C ALA A 17 5.77 7.22 -9.80
N ILE A 18 5.35 8.48 -9.81
CA ILE A 18 5.06 9.22 -8.56
C ILE A 18 4.00 8.51 -7.70
N TYR A 19 3.04 7.81 -8.30
CA TYR A 19 2.00 7.10 -7.55
C TYR A 19 2.55 5.84 -6.87
N PHE A 20 3.53 5.17 -7.48
CA PHE A 20 4.24 4.04 -6.88
C PHE A 20 5.03 4.48 -5.64
N GLU A 21 5.77 5.58 -5.76
CA GLU A 21 6.50 6.17 -4.64
C GLU A 21 5.56 6.56 -3.49
N LYS A 22 4.40 7.16 -3.81
CA LYS A 22 3.42 7.53 -2.78
C LYS A 22 2.76 6.31 -2.13
N ALA A 23 2.48 5.26 -2.89
CA ALA A 23 1.98 3.99 -2.34
C ALA A 23 2.99 3.35 -1.39
N ARG A 24 4.28 3.38 -1.75
CA ARG A 24 5.37 2.91 -0.88
C ARG A 24 5.46 3.72 0.42
N GLN A 25 5.51 5.05 0.34
CA GLN A 25 5.56 5.94 1.52
C GLN A 25 4.39 5.69 2.48
N LEU A 26 3.18 5.50 1.95
CA LEU A 26 2.00 5.17 2.76
C LEU A 26 2.14 3.79 3.42
N GLY A 27 2.61 2.78 2.69
CA GLY A 27 2.80 1.44 3.22
C GLY A 27 3.86 1.37 4.32
N GLU A 28 4.99 2.06 4.13
CA GLU A 28 6.05 2.19 5.15
C GLU A 28 5.49 2.78 6.45
N TRP A 29 4.75 3.89 6.36
CA TRP A 29 4.10 4.51 7.52
C TRP A 29 3.11 3.54 8.19
N MET A 30 2.30 2.82 7.41
CA MET A 30 1.32 1.87 7.94
C MET A 30 1.98 0.73 8.72
N GLY A 31 3.09 0.17 8.22
CA GLY A 31 3.86 -0.87 8.91
C GLY A 31 4.46 -0.34 10.22
N GLN A 32 5.16 0.79 10.17
CA GLN A 32 5.78 1.43 11.35
C GLN A 32 4.76 1.74 12.45
N GLU A 33 3.56 2.16 12.05
CA GLU A 33 2.46 2.52 12.96
C GLU A 33 1.57 1.34 13.37
N ASN A 34 1.97 0.10 13.07
CA ASN A 34 1.25 -1.13 13.37
C ASN A 34 -0.21 -1.10 12.89
N LYS A 35 -0.45 -0.59 11.68
CA LYS A 35 -1.77 -0.55 11.04
C LYS A 35 -1.98 -1.80 10.20
N VAL A 36 -3.21 -2.29 10.19
CA VAL A 36 -3.62 -3.39 9.29
C VAL A 36 -4.10 -2.79 7.97
N LEU A 37 -3.46 -3.20 6.86
CA LEU A 37 -3.92 -2.92 5.51
C LEU A 37 -5.06 -3.85 5.12
N VAL A 38 -6.16 -3.27 4.62
CA VAL A 38 -7.24 -3.98 3.93
C VAL A 38 -7.28 -3.45 2.49
N TYR A 39 -7.11 -4.32 1.50
CA TYR A 39 -7.00 -3.93 0.09
C TYR A 39 -7.53 -5.05 -0.83
N GLY A 40 -7.56 -4.80 -2.14
CA GLY A 40 -8.13 -5.72 -3.13
C GLY A 40 -7.39 -7.05 -3.33
N GLY A 41 -6.17 -7.21 -2.81
CA GLY A 41 -5.46 -8.50 -2.79
C GLY A 41 -4.78 -8.91 -4.10
N THR A 42 -4.70 -8.03 -5.10
CA THR A 42 -4.01 -8.33 -6.37
C THR A 42 -2.52 -8.01 -6.29
N ALA A 43 -1.67 -8.88 -6.82
CA ALA A 43 -0.24 -8.66 -6.98
C ALA A 43 0.08 -7.91 -8.30
N LEU A 44 -0.53 -6.74 -8.50
CA LEU A 44 -0.34 -5.85 -9.65
C LEU A 44 -0.48 -4.38 -9.23
N GLY A 45 0.19 -3.46 -9.95
CA GLY A 45 0.01 -2.02 -9.79
C GLY A 45 0.32 -1.51 -8.39
N LEU A 46 -0.42 -0.48 -7.97
CA LEU A 46 -0.25 0.14 -6.65
C LEU A 46 -0.60 -0.79 -5.50
N MET A 47 -1.46 -1.79 -5.74
CA MET A 47 -1.86 -2.75 -4.72
C MET A 47 -0.70 -3.64 -4.27
N GLU A 48 0.11 -4.10 -5.21
CA GLU A 48 1.33 -4.84 -4.88
C GLU A 48 2.32 -3.95 -4.13
N GLN A 49 2.50 -2.71 -4.59
CA GLN A 49 3.46 -1.77 -3.98
C GLN A 49 3.13 -1.46 -2.52
N ILE A 50 1.89 -1.08 -2.22
CA ILE A 50 1.51 -0.74 -0.86
C ILE A 50 1.53 -1.98 0.04
N ALA A 51 1.07 -3.14 -0.46
CA ALA A 51 1.07 -4.37 0.32
C ALA A 51 2.51 -4.85 0.65
N GLY A 52 3.43 -4.74 -0.32
CA GLY A 52 4.85 -5.00 -0.11
C GLY A 52 5.46 -4.06 0.92
N ALA A 53 5.26 -2.76 0.77
CA ALA A 53 5.80 -1.76 1.69
C ALA A 53 5.28 -1.91 3.13
N VAL A 54 3.99 -2.25 3.33
CA VAL A 54 3.46 -2.58 4.66
C VAL A 54 4.18 -3.78 5.24
N LYS A 55 4.24 -4.88 4.48
CA LYS A 55 4.85 -6.15 4.93
C LYS A 55 6.34 -6.05 5.23
N GLU A 56 7.07 -5.17 4.53
CA GLU A 56 8.48 -4.89 4.78
C GLU A 56 8.71 -4.13 6.10
N ASN A 57 7.69 -3.45 6.63
CA ASN A 57 7.80 -2.53 7.77
C ASN A 57 6.92 -2.90 8.98
N GLY A 58 6.20 -4.03 8.97
CA GLY A 58 5.34 -4.51 10.07
C GLY A 58 4.23 -5.46 9.61
#